data_AF-A0A3B9FVD6-F1
#
_entry.id   AF-A0A3B9FVD6-F1
#
_cell.length_a   1.000
_cell.length_b   1.000
_cell.length_c   1.000
_cell.angle_alpha   90.00
_cell.angle_beta   90.00
_cell.angle_gamma   90.00
#
_symmetry.space_group_name_H-M   'P 1'
#
loop_
_entity.id
_entity.type
_entity.pdbx_description
1 polymer ?
#
loop_
_entity_poly.entity_id
_entity_poly.type
_entity_poly.pdbx_seq_one_letter_code
_entity_poly.pdbx_strand_id
1 'polypeptide(L)'
;MNGNKHILILLLSLFLLPSCAFLQDLFGEPEPEKPPVVIDKHPEEKEDTLVIDEPQEKEDHIKDKKDEQKGKWAKRDVYRISYILPFHLDRTELENLMSQDNITGMQSLASLEFYEGSLMALDTLQEMGLNLEVSLFDDLRDVGRLEDILDQYEMIQSDVVIGPLFNSSLEVASEWAKANEKFIVSPLSPSSSAAKENPWFLMANSTLGTQLQTLLLSWTKQ
;
A
#
# COMPACT_ATOMS: atom_id res chain seq x y z
N MET A 1 -11.31 -22.97 64.28
CA MET A 1 -11.35 -21.49 64.41
C MET A 1 -12.25 -20.93 63.32
N ASN A 2 -13.23 -20.08 63.65
CA ASN A 2 -14.06 -19.44 62.63
C ASN A 2 -13.32 -18.21 62.05
N GLY A 3 -12.72 -18.38 60.87
CA GLY A 3 -12.15 -17.26 60.12
C GLY A 3 -13.25 -16.27 59.74
N ASN A 4 -13.05 -14.99 60.06
CA ASN A 4 -14.05 -13.94 59.82
C ASN A 4 -14.14 -13.62 58.32
N LYS A 5 -15.09 -14.28 57.63
CA LYS A 5 -15.27 -14.22 56.16
C LYS A 5 -15.43 -12.80 55.62
N HIS A 6 -15.93 -11.87 56.44
CA HIS A 6 -16.10 -10.47 56.08
C HIS A 6 -14.76 -9.74 55.86
N ILE A 7 -13.68 -10.14 56.54
CA ILE A 7 -12.34 -9.55 56.35
C ILE A 7 -11.80 -9.84 54.95
N LEU A 8 -12.05 -11.05 54.43
CA LEU A 8 -11.62 -11.44 53.08
C LEU A 8 -12.37 -10.65 52.00
N ILE A 9 -13.67 -10.40 52.21
CA ILE A 9 -14.52 -9.60 51.32
C ILE A 9 -14.08 -8.13 51.32
N LEU A 10 -13.76 -7.57 52.48
CA LEU A 10 -13.32 -6.17 52.64
C LEU A 10 -11.96 -5.93 51.95
N LEU A 11 -11.04 -6.89 52.03
CA LEU A 11 -9.77 -6.87 51.28
C LEU A 11 -9.99 -6.99 49.76
N LEU A 12 -10.96 -7.81 49.32
CA LEU A 12 -11.27 -7.96 47.89
C LEU A 12 -11.88 -6.69 47.29
N SER A 13 -12.73 -5.96 48.04
CA SER A 13 -13.29 -4.68 47.60
C SER A 13 -12.27 -3.55 47.50
N LEU A 14 -11.10 -3.67 48.13
CA LEU A 14 -10.06 -2.63 48.11
C LEU A 14 -9.19 -2.68 46.84
N PHE A 15 -9.28 -3.77 46.05
CA PHE A 15 -8.48 -4.00 44.84
C PHE A 15 -9.23 -3.70 43.52
N LEU A 16 -10.45 -3.16 43.60
CA LEU A 16 -11.34 -2.92 42.45
C LEU A 16 -11.66 -1.43 42.20
N LEU A 17 -10.76 -0.54 42.59
CA LEU A 17 -10.78 0.88 42.22
C LEU A 17 -9.67 1.21 41.21
N PRO A 18 -9.88 0.96 39.90
CA PRO A 18 -9.00 1.46 38.88
C PRO A 18 -9.11 2.98 38.74
N SER A 19 -7.95 3.61 38.59
CA SER A 19 -7.64 4.96 38.08
C SER A 19 -8.79 5.91 37.70
N CYS A 20 -8.70 7.14 38.21
CA CYS A 20 -9.51 8.32 37.89
C CYS A 20 -10.07 8.39 36.46
N ALA A 21 -11.39 8.21 36.32
CA ALA A 21 -12.19 8.55 35.14
C ALA A 21 -13.44 9.38 35.50
N PHE A 22 -13.40 10.09 36.64
CA PHE A 22 -14.54 10.81 37.23
C PHE A 22 -14.18 12.22 37.74
N LEU A 23 -13.12 12.83 37.17
CA LEU A 23 -12.62 14.15 37.59
C LEU A 23 -12.32 15.12 36.44
N GLN A 24 -12.48 14.71 35.17
CA GLN A 24 -12.30 15.61 34.01
C GLN A 24 -13.59 16.32 33.57
N ASP A 25 -14.77 15.72 33.75
CA ASP A 25 -16.07 16.37 33.46
C ASP A 25 -16.38 17.60 34.34
N LEU A 26 -15.57 17.88 35.36
CA LEU A 26 -15.70 19.04 36.25
C LEU A 26 -14.74 20.20 35.91
N PHE A 27 -13.82 19.99 34.97
CA PHE A 27 -12.88 21.01 34.47
C PHE A 27 -12.77 20.90 32.94
N GLY A 28 -13.86 21.21 32.24
CA GLY A 28 -13.81 21.41 30.79
C GLY A 28 -12.94 22.62 30.44
N GLU A 29 -11.89 22.41 29.65
CA GLU A 29 -11.09 23.50 29.10
C GLU A 29 -11.89 24.26 28.02
N PRO A 30 -11.85 25.60 27.98
CA PRO A 30 -12.50 26.37 26.93
C PRO A 30 -11.78 26.18 25.59
N GLU A 31 -12.55 26.03 24.51
CA GLU A 31 -12.03 25.91 23.15
C GLU A 31 -11.26 27.19 22.75
N PRO A 32 -10.04 27.09 22.18
CA PRO A 32 -9.25 28.27 21.81
C PRO A 32 -9.80 28.92 20.54
N GLU A 33 -10.57 30.01 20.71
CA GLU A 33 -10.98 30.89 19.61
C GLU A 33 -9.75 31.37 18.82
N LYS A 34 -9.74 31.16 17.50
CA LYS A 34 -8.69 31.69 16.63
C LYS A 34 -8.83 33.22 16.54
N PRO A 35 -7.81 34.01 16.91
CA PRO A 35 -7.87 35.45 16.76
C PRO A 35 -7.92 35.84 15.26
N PRO A 36 -8.64 36.92 14.90
CA PRO A 36 -8.75 37.36 13.52
C PRO A 36 -7.41 37.90 13.02
N VAL A 37 -7.01 37.50 11.81
CA VAL A 37 -5.85 38.09 11.11
C VAL A 37 -6.23 39.48 10.62
N VAL A 38 -5.77 40.51 11.34
CA VAL A 38 -5.90 41.91 10.92
C VAL A 38 -4.91 42.19 9.79
N ILE A 39 -5.40 42.74 8.68
CA ILE A 39 -4.56 43.20 7.57
C ILE A 39 -4.11 44.64 7.86
N ASP A 40 -2.89 44.79 8.38
CA ASP A 40 -2.22 46.08 8.52
C ASP A 40 -1.10 46.28 7.48
N LYS A 41 -0.71 47.54 7.27
CA LYS A 41 -0.13 48.02 6.01
C LYS A 41 1.38 48.29 6.05
N HIS A 42 1.96 48.20 4.86
CA HIS A 42 3.31 48.58 4.42
C HIS A 42 3.80 49.95 4.95
N PRO A 43 5.10 50.11 5.25
CA PRO A 43 6.14 50.43 4.23
C PRO A 43 7.33 49.42 4.26
N GLU A 44 8.17 49.20 3.23
CA GLU A 44 9.05 50.10 2.45
C GLU A 44 10.13 50.72 3.37
N GLU A 45 11.44 50.63 3.15
CA GLU A 45 12.33 50.45 1.97
C GLU A 45 13.47 49.42 2.34
N LYS A 46 14.45 48.94 1.57
CA LYS A 46 15.12 49.23 0.27
C LYS A 46 15.51 47.93 -0.50
N GLU A 47 16.20 48.08 -1.63
CA GLU A 47 16.76 47.06 -2.54
C GLU A 47 18.19 46.60 -2.20
N ASP A 48 18.62 45.45 -2.73
CA ASP A 48 19.77 45.40 -3.66
C ASP A 48 19.66 44.15 -4.57
N THR A 49 20.09 44.25 -5.84
CA THR A 49 19.58 43.37 -6.92
C THR A 49 20.59 42.38 -7.50
N LEU A 50 20.20 41.11 -7.66
CA LEU A 50 20.79 40.18 -8.64
C LEU A 50 19.68 39.48 -9.43
N VAL A 51 19.70 39.65 -10.76
CA VAL A 51 18.66 39.14 -11.67
C VAL A 51 18.93 37.67 -12.00
N ILE A 52 17.90 36.84 -11.87
CA ILE A 52 17.78 35.53 -12.52
C ILE A 52 16.40 35.55 -13.19
N ASP A 53 16.35 35.36 -14.52
CA ASP A 53 15.10 35.42 -15.26
C ASP A 53 14.18 34.24 -14.92
N GLU A 54 13.15 34.50 -14.12
CA GLU A 54 12.17 33.51 -13.68
C GLU A 54 11.16 33.19 -14.81
N PRO A 55 11.03 31.92 -15.25
CA PRO A 55 10.10 31.57 -16.32
C PRO A 55 8.64 31.85 -15.92
N GLN A 56 8.03 32.84 -16.58
CA GLN A 56 6.66 33.30 -16.34
C GLN A 56 5.65 32.14 -16.47
N GLU A 57 5.20 31.59 -15.34
CA GLU A 57 4.11 30.64 -15.28
C GLU A 57 2.80 31.34 -15.64
N LYS A 58 2.06 30.80 -16.62
CA LYS A 58 0.78 31.37 -17.05
C LYS A 58 -0.34 30.77 -16.23
N GLU A 59 -1.02 31.59 -15.44
CA GLU A 59 -2.32 31.24 -14.87
C GLU A 59 -3.34 30.94 -15.98
N ASP A 60 -3.53 29.66 -16.32
CA ASP A 60 -4.67 29.24 -17.13
C ASP A 60 -5.83 28.92 -16.19
N HIS A 61 -6.92 29.70 -16.30
CA HIS A 61 -8.06 29.59 -15.40
C HIS A 61 -8.88 28.32 -15.68
N ILE A 62 -8.44 27.18 -15.15
CA ILE A 62 -9.20 25.93 -15.13
C ILE A 62 -10.48 26.14 -14.32
N LYS A 63 -11.57 26.37 -15.03
CA LYS A 63 -12.92 26.54 -14.46
C LYS A 63 -13.35 25.28 -13.74
N ASP A 64 -13.87 25.43 -12.52
CA ASP A 64 -14.41 24.34 -11.69
C ASP A 64 -15.48 23.50 -12.41
N LYS A 65 -15.05 22.44 -13.07
CA LYS A 65 -15.91 21.31 -13.46
C LYS A 65 -15.91 20.28 -12.35
N LYS A 66 -16.80 20.47 -11.36
CA LYS A 66 -17.30 19.38 -10.52
C LYS A 66 -18.23 18.47 -11.33
N ASP A 67 -17.66 17.80 -12.34
CA ASP A 67 -18.33 16.70 -13.02
C ASP A 67 -18.37 15.51 -12.05
N GLU A 68 -19.49 15.34 -11.33
CA GLU A 68 -19.73 14.23 -10.38
C GLU A 68 -19.82 12.87 -11.08
N GLN A 69 -18.70 12.37 -11.60
CA GLN A 69 -18.52 11.00 -12.06
C GLN A 69 -18.44 10.04 -10.85
N LYS A 70 -19.50 9.98 -10.05
CA LYS A 70 -19.75 8.92 -9.08
C LYS A 70 -20.08 7.64 -9.85
N GLY A 71 -19.05 7.02 -10.42
CA GLY A 71 -19.13 5.70 -11.03
C GLY A 71 -19.78 4.73 -10.05
N LYS A 72 -20.82 4.03 -10.50
CA LYS A 72 -21.54 3.05 -9.67
C LYS A 72 -20.76 1.74 -9.62
N TRP A 73 -19.64 1.76 -8.90
CA TRP A 73 -18.90 0.56 -8.50
C TRP A 73 -19.81 -0.30 -7.62
N ALA A 74 -20.48 -1.27 -8.22
CA ALA A 74 -21.32 -2.22 -7.50
C ALA A 74 -20.44 -3.14 -6.65
N LYS A 75 -20.84 -3.40 -5.40
CA LYS A 75 -20.20 -4.44 -4.60
C LYS A 75 -20.48 -5.80 -5.27
N ARG A 76 -19.45 -6.64 -5.39
CA ARG A 76 -19.59 -8.02 -5.87
C ARG A 76 -19.86 -8.98 -4.69
N ASP A 77 -20.54 -10.09 -4.99
CA ASP A 77 -20.80 -11.17 -4.03
C ASP A 77 -19.56 -12.04 -3.76
N VAL A 78 -18.58 -12.01 -4.68
CA VAL A 78 -17.24 -12.62 -4.59
C VAL A 78 -16.26 -11.66 -5.29
N TYR A 79 -15.06 -11.49 -4.74
CA TYR A 79 -13.94 -10.84 -5.42
C TYR A 79 -12.84 -11.85 -5.68
N ARG A 80 -12.38 -11.98 -6.93
CA ARG A 80 -11.35 -12.94 -7.30
C ARG A 80 -9.96 -12.31 -7.38
N ILE A 81 -9.04 -12.81 -6.58
CA ILE A 81 -7.67 -12.31 -6.44
C ILE A 81 -6.71 -13.44 -6.80
N SER A 82 -5.93 -13.26 -7.88
CA SER A 82 -4.98 -14.27 -8.33
C SER A 82 -3.55 -13.77 -8.21
N TYR A 83 -2.74 -14.46 -7.42
CA TYR A 83 -1.35 -14.10 -7.16
C TYR A 83 -0.41 -14.85 -8.10
N ILE A 84 0.51 -14.14 -8.74
CA ILE A 84 1.61 -14.71 -9.54
C ILE A 84 2.92 -14.29 -8.88
N LEU A 85 3.53 -15.22 -8.13
CA LEU A 85 4.67 -14.94 -7.26
C LEU A 85 5.77 -16.01 -7.41
N PRO A 86 7.03 -15.63 -7.67
CA PRO A 86 8.15 -16.56 -7.85
C PRO A 86 8.61 -17.16 -6.52
N PHE A 87 7.93 -18.21 -6.06
CA PHE A 87 8.32 -18.93 -4.84
C PHE A 87 9.45 -19.92 -5.09
N HIS A 88 9.64 -20.39 -6.33
CA HIS A 88 10.63 -21.42 -6.68
C HIS A 88 10.41 -22.72 -5.89
N LEU A 89 9.15 -23.18 -5.75
CA LEU A 89 8.79 -24.40 -5.02
C LEU A 89 9.09 -25.70 -5.78
N ASP A 90 9.92 -25.65 -6.83
CA ASP A 90 10.33 -26.86 -7.52
C ASP A 90 11.29 -27.69 -6.65
N ARG A 91 11.23 -29.00 -6.83
CA ARG A 91 11.93 -29.95 -5.97
C ARG A 91 13.45 -29.82 -6.07
N THR A 92 13.98 -29.45 -7.22
CA THR A 92 15.40 -29.26 -7.48
C THR A 92 15.91 -28.00 -6.81
N GLU A 93 15.17 -26.88 -6.87
CA GLU A 93 15.51 -25.68 -6.10
C GLU A 93 15.39 -25.91 -4.60
N LEU A 94 14.38 -26.64 -4.11
CA LEU A 94 14.31 -27.02 -2.69
C LEU A 94 15.50 -27.92 -2.27
N GLU A 95 15.87 -28.92 -3.07
CA GLU A 95 17.04 -29.77 -2.82
C GLU A 95 18.36 -28.97 -2.90
N ASN A 96 18.46 -27.95 -3.77
CA ASN A 96 19.59 -27.01 -3.82
C ASN A 96 19.68 -26.12 -2.56
N LEU A 97 18.56 -25.50 -2.16
CA LEU A 97 18.45 -24.62 -0.99
C LEU A 97 18.74 -25.37 0.31
N MET A 98 18.35 -26.63 0.43
CA MET A 98 18.67 -27.49 1.57
C MET A 98 20.12 -28.03 1.55
N SER A 99 20.86 -27.83 0.45
CA SER A 99 22.23 -28.35 0.26
C SER A 99 23.32 -27.27 0.24
N GLN A 100 22.99 -25.98 0.42
CA GLN A 100 23.95 -24.88 0.40
C GLN A 100 23.82 -23.99 1.64
N ASP A 101 24.95 -23.69 2.29
CA ASP A 101 25.03 -22.72 3.40
C ASP A 101 24.76 -21.26 2.94
N ASN A 102 24.73 -21.00 1.63
CA ASN A 102 24.39 -19.71 1.04
C ASN A 102 22.94 -19.69 0.56
N ILE A 103 22.14 -18.79 1.12
CA ILE A 103 20.70 -18.68 0.84
C ILE A 103 20.47 -17.96 -0.49
N THR A 104 20.47 -18.70 -1.60
CA THR A 104 20.01 -18.20 -2.92
C THR A 104 18.53 -17.80 -2.88
N GLY A 105 17.75 -18.40 -1.98
CA GLY A 105 16.32 -18.21 -1.78
C GLY A 105 15.86 -16.84 -1.27
N MET A 106 16.70 -15.79 -1.32
CA MET A 106 16.30 -14.41 -0.99
C MET A 106 15.13 -13.92 -1.88
N GLN A 107 14.96 -14.47 -3.09
CA GLN A 107 13.84 -14.17 -3.97
C GLN A 107 12.56 -14.90 -3.55
N SER A 108 12.65 -16.19 -3.23
CA SER A 108 11.55 -16.96 -2.62
C SER A 108 11.10 -16.37 -1.28
N LEU A 109 12.05 -15.86 -0.48
CA LEU A 109 11.78 -15.14 0.76
C LEU A 109 10.99 -13.85 0.51
N ALA A 110 11.37 -13.02 -0.47
CA ALA A 110 10.62 -11.82 -0.81
C ALA A 110 9.19 -12.13 -1.31
N SER A 111 9.01 -13.23 -2.06
CA SER A 111 7.68 -13.75 -2.45
C SER A 111 6.86 -14.21 -1.24
N LEU A 112 7.50 -14.89 -0.27
CA LEU A 112 6.88 -15.38 0.96
C LEU A 112 6.49 -14.24 1.91
N GLU A 113 7.43 -13.34 2.24
CA GLU A 113 7.20 -12.17 3.10
C GLU A 113 6.07 -11.27 2.54
N PHE A 114 6.05 -11.06 1.23
CA PHE A 114 4.95 -10.34 0.57
C PHE A 114 3.63 -11.11 0.69
N TYR A 115 3.63 -12.43 0.45
CA TYR A 115 2.41 -13.23 0.52
C TYR A 115 1.85 -13.29 1.96
N GLU A 116 2.69 -13.50 2.98
CA GLU A 116 2.32 -13.46 4.40
C GLU A 116 1.74 -12.10 4.81
N GLY A 117 2.40 -11.00 4.45
CA GLY A 117 1.87 -9.65 4.67
C GLY A 117 0.55 -9.40 3.94
N SER A 118 0.38 -9.99 2.75
CA SER A 118 -0.89 -9.91 2.00
C SER A 118 -2.00 -10.75 2.61
N LEU A 119 -1.69 -11.91 3.23
CA LEU A 119 -2.68 -12.72 3.95
C LEU A 119 -3.26 -11.96 5.14
N MET A 120 -2.45 -11.19 5.88
CA MET A 120 -2.93 -10.31 6.95
C MET A 120 -3.89 -9.22 6.43
N ALA A 121 -3.63 -8.69 5.23
CA ALA A 121 -4.53 -7.74 4.57
C ALA A 121 -5.82 -8.40 4.05
N LEU A 122 -5.74 -9.62 3.51
CA LEU A 122 -6.89 -10.41 3.07
C LEU A 122 -7.82 -10.77 4.25
N ASP A 123 -7.24 -11.16 5.39
CA ASP A 123 -7.96 -11.43 6.65
C ASP A 123 -8.72 -10.17 7.11
N THR A 124 -8.04 -9.02 7.16
CA THR A 124 -8.67 -7.71 7.45
C THR A 124 -9.83 -7.39 6.49
N LEU A 125 -9.67 -7.68 5.19
CA LEU A 125 -10.73 -7.47 4.20
C LEU A 125 -11.92 -8.45 4.36
N GLN A 126 -11.67 -9.66 4.86
CA GLN A 126 -12.73 -10.62 5.23
C GLN A 126 -13.48 -10.18 6.50
N GLU A 127 -12.78 -9.66 7.52
CA GLU A 127 -13.42 -9.04 8.70
C GLU A 127 -14.29 -7.83 8.30
N MET A 128 -13.87 -7.05 7.30
CA MET A 128 -14.67 -5.98 6.70
C MET A 128 -15.87 -6.47 5.86
N GLY A 129 -16.11 -7.78 5.81
CA GLY A 129 -17.24 -8.39 5.12
C GLY A 129 -17.10 -8.41 3.60
N LEU A 130 -15.89 -8.53 3.06
CA LEU A 130 -15.67 -8.93 1.67
C LEU A 130 -15.52 -10.45 1.58
N ASN A 131 -16.16 -11.04 0.57
CA ASN A 131 -16.01 -12.46 0.24
C ASN A 131 -14.93 -12.59 -0.84
N LEU A 132 -13.83 -13.28 -0.53
CA LEU A 132 -12.62 -13.32 -1.35
C LEU A 132 -12.33 -14.75 -1.81
N GLU A 133 -12.18 -14.93 -3.12
CA GLU A 133 -11.70 -16.15 -3.75
C GLU A 133 -10.26 -15.93 -4.17
N VAL A 134 -9.32 -16.63 -3.54
CA VAL A 134 -7.87 -16.40 -3.70
C VAL A 134 -7.22 -17.60 -4.39
N SER A 135 -6.37 -17.34 -5.38
CA SER A 135 -5.61 -18.35 -6.11
C SER A 135 -4.13 -17.96 -6.18
N LEU A 136 -3.24 -18.95 -6.19
CA LEU A 136 -1.79 -18.75 -6.06
C LEU A 136 -1.04 -19.56 -7.13
N PHE A 137 -0.18 -18.87 -7.89
CA PHE A 137 0.57 -19.43 -9.00
C PHE A 137 2.05 -19.06 -8.85
N ASP A 138 2.92 -20.06 -9.00
CA ASP A 138 4.38 -19.88 -8.99
C ASP A 138 4.88 -19.82 -10.43
N ASP A 139 5.36 -18.67 -10.89
CA ASP A 139 5.93 -18.48 -12.24
C ASP A 139 7.37 -19.00 -12.35
N LEU A 140 8.00 -19.42 -11.24
CA LEU A 140 9.42 -19.80 -11.16
C LEU A 140 10.37 -18.73 -11.75
N ARG A 141 9.92 -17.47 -11.83
CA ARG A 141 10.59 -16.36 -12.54
C ARG A 141 10.83 -16.62 -14.05
N ASP A 142 10.20 -17.62 -14.65
CA ASP A 142 10.28 -17.91 -16.08
C ASP A 142 9.15 -17.20 -16.87
N VAL A 143 9.48 -16.67 -18.04
CA VAL A 143 8.54 -15.87 -18.84
C VAL A 143 7.57 -16.74 -19.64
N GLY A 144 8.02 -17.88 -20.18
CA GLY A 144 7.11 -18.82 -20.87
C GLY A 144 6.12 -19.45 -19.89
N ARG A 145 6.58 -19.73 -18.67
CA ARG A 145 5.72 -20.18 -17.57
C ARG A 145 4.74 -19.10 -17.10
N LEU A 146 5.09 -17.82 -17.17
CA LEU A 146 4.13 -16.74 -16.96
C LEU A 146 3.06 -16.74 -18.07
N GLU A 147 3.45 -16.89 -19.34
CA GLU A 147 2.51 -16.99 -20.47
C GLU A 147 1.55 -18.19 -20.27
N ASP A 148 2.07 -19.37 -19.93
CA ASP A 148 1.31 -20.58 -19.55
C ASP A 148 0.35 -20.37 -18.36
N ILE A 149 0.60 -19.38 -17.49
CA ILE A 149 -0.28 -19.00 -16.37
C ILE A 149 -1.33 -18.00 -16.82
N LEU A 150 -0.95 -16.98 -17.60
CA LEU A 150 -1.81 -15.90 -18.07
C LEU A 150 -2.90 -16.38 -19.05
N ASP A 151 -2.65 -17.44 -19.82
CA ASP A 151 -3.64 -18.07 -20.70
C ASP A 151 -4.66 -18.97 -19.96
N GLN A 152 -4.56 -19.14 -18.63
CA GLN A 152 -5.48 -19.98 -17.86
C GLN A 152 -6.84 -19.29 -17.65
N TYR A 153 -7.91 -20.09 -17.65
CA TYR A 153 -9.29 -19.59 -17.49
C TYR A 153 -9.49 -18.86 -16.15
N GLU A 154 -8.75 -19.30 -15.13
CA GLU A 154 -8.61 -18.71 -13.81
C GLU A 154 -8.24 -17.21 -13.90
N MET A 155 -7.27 -16.84 -14.73
CA MET A 155 -6.84 -15.44 -14.93
C MET A 155 -7.92 -14.59 -15.64
N ILE A 156 -8.64 -15.21 -16.57
CA ILE A 156 -9.80 -14.60 -17.23
C ILE A 156 -10.97 -14.43 -16.23
N GLN A 157 -11.03 -15.22 -15.14
CA GLN A 157 -12.01 -15.08 -14.07
C GLN A 157 -11.60 -14.11 -12.94
N SER A 158 -10.33 -13.75 -12.80
CA SER A 158 -9.84 -12.81 -11.79
C SER A 158 -10.47 -11.41 -11.92
N ASP A 159 -10.77 -10.75 -10.81
CA ASP A 159 -11.08 -9.32 -10.77
C ASP A 159 -9.79 -8.48 -10.72
N VAL A 160 -8.77 -9.01 -10.05
CA VAL A 160 -7.42 -8.45 -9.96
C VAL A 160 -6.38 -9.57 -9.92
N VAL A 161 -5.26 -9.34 -10.60
CA VAL A 161 -4.08 -10.20 -10.56
C VAL A 161 -2.95 -9.43 -9.84
N ILE A 162 -2.26 -10.09 -8.91
CA ILE A 162 -1.20 -9.50 -8.08
C ILE A 162 0.13 -10.18 -8.42
N GLY A 163 1.05 -9.42 -8.99
CA GLY A 163 2.26 -9.92 -9.65
C GLY A 163 2.35 -9.49 -11.12
N PRO A 164 3.36 -9.97 -11.86
CA PRO A 164 4.52 -10.69 -11.36
C PRO A 164 5.46 -9.75 -10.58
N LEU A 165 6.39 -10.36 -9.83
CA LEU A 165 7.21 -9.64 -8.84
C LEU A 165 8.41 -8.90 -9.46
N PHE A 166 8.91 -9.36 -10.60
CA PHE A 166 10.20 -8.92 -11.18
C PHE A 166 10.07 -8.28 -12.56
N ASN A 167 10.95 -7.31 -12.83
CA ASN A 167 10.96 -6.46 -14.02
C ASN A 167 10.95 -7.21 -15.37
N SER A 168 11.55 -8.39 -15.44
CA SER A 168 11.63 -9.22 -16.65
C SER A 168 10.28 -9.63 -17.22
N SER A 169 9.27 -9.73 -16.36
CA SER A 169 8.00 -10.38 -16.69
C SER A 169 6.82 -9.39 -16.73
N LEU A 170 7.10 -8.09 -16.49
CA LEU A 170 6.07 -7.03 -16.41
C LEU A 170 5.56 -6.57 -17.78
N GLU A 171 6.38 -6.71 -18.83
CA GLU A 171 6.01 -6.29 -20.19
C GLU A 171 4.91 -7.20 -20.73
N VAL A 172 5.16 -8.52 -20.74
CA VAL A 172 4.18 -9.58 -21.03
C VAL A 172 2.91 -9.44 -20.17
N ALA A 173 3.08 -9.26 -18.85
CA ALA A 173 1.94 -9.07 -17.94
C ALA A 173 1.12 -7.80 -18.27
N SER A 174 1.78 -6.69 -18.60
CA SER A 174 1.09 -5.44 -18.95
C SER A 174 0.39 -5.54 -20.31
N GLU A 175 1.00 -6.17 -21.31
CA GLU A 175 0.36 -6.42 -22.61
C GLU A 175 -0.88 -7.32 -22.45
N TRP A 176 -0.79 -8.40 -21.67
CA TRP A 176 -1.93 -9.26 -21.36
C TRP A 176 -3.04 -8.52 -20.60
N ALA A 177 -2.69 -7.72 -19.58
CA ALA A 177 -3.64 -6.90 -18.82
C ALA A 177 -4.38 -5.90 -19.72
N LYS A 178 -3.66 -5.31 -20.67
CA LYS A 178 -4.18 -4.35 -21.65
C LYS A 178 -5.08 -5.01 -22.70
N ALA A 179 -4.78 -6.25 -23.09
CA ALA A 179 -5.57 -7.02 -24.04
C ALA A 179 -6.87 -7.60 -23.45
N ASN A 180 -6.86 -7.96 -22.16
CA ASN A 180 -7.97 -8.64 -21.48
C ASN A 180 -8.82 -7.71 -20.58
N GLU A 181 -8.49 -6.42 -20.49
CA GLU A 181 -9.12 -5.45 -19.58
C GLU A 181 -9.07 -5.92 -18.10
N LYS A 182 -7.89 -6.37 -17.66
CA LYS A 182 -7.66 -6.97 -16.32
C LYS A 182 -6.68 -6.15 -15.50
N PHE A 183 -7.08 -5.76 -14.29
CA PHE A 183 -6.17 -5.08 -13.37
C PHE A 183 -5.05 -6.00 -12.91
N ILE A 184 -3.81 -5.64 -13.24
CA ILE A 184 -2.58 -6.21 -12.71
C ILE A 184 -1.93 -5.22 -11.73
N VAL A 185 -1.47 -5.72 -10.59
CA VAL A 185 -0.76 -4.95 -9.56
C VAL A 185 0.62 -5.58 -9.34
N SER A 186 1.69 -4.96 -9.86
CA SER A 186 3.05 -5.39 -9.55
C SER A 186 3.44 -4.92 -8.13
N PRO A 187 3.81 -5.82 -7.19
CA PRO A 187 4.04 -5.43 -5.81
C PRO A 187 5.37 -4.70 -5.58
N LEU A 188 6.47 -5.23 -6.12
CA LEU A 188 7.82 -4.77 -5.76
C LEU A 188 8.53 -3.97 -6.85
N SER A 189 8.04 -3.94 -8.09
CA SER A 189 8.76 -3.27 -9.18
C SER A 189 8.76 -1.73 -9.08
N PRO A 190 9.92 -1.07 -9.30
CA PRO A 190 10.01 0.38 -9.52
C PRO A 190 9.93 0.77 -11.02
N SER A 191 9.61 -0.17 -11.93
CA SER A 191 9.76 0.00 -13.38
C SER A 191 8.58 0.73 -14.04
N SER A 192 8.72 2.05 -14.20
CA SER A 192 7.64 2.90 -14.72
C SER A 192 7.19 2.66 -16.18
N SER A 193 7.90 1.87 -16.98
CA SER A 193 7.56 1.66 -18.41
C SER A 193 6.20 0.97 -18.57
N ALA A 194 6.02 -0.20 -17.92
CA ALA A 194 4.82 -1.02 -18.00
C ALA A 194 3.53 -0.31 -17.55
N ALA A 195 3.64 0.69 -16.65
CA ALA A 195 2.52 1.44 -16.08
C ALA A 195 2.14 2.72 -16.84
N LYS A 196 3.09 3.36 -17.55
CA LYS A 196 2.87 4.66 -18.20
C LYS A 196 1.87 4.63 -19.34
N GLU A 197 1.73 3.47 -20.01
CA GLU A 197 0.94 3.32 -21.23
C GLU A 197 -0.20 2.30 -21.10
N ASN A 198 -0.51 1.87 -19.87
CA ASN A 198 -1.55 0.88 -19.62
C ASN A 198 -2.38 1.23 -18.36
N PRO A 199 -3.66 1.63 -18.48
CA PRO A 199 -4.52 1.91 -17.34
C PRO A 199 -4.89 0.66 -16.52
N TRP A 200 -4.63 -0.54 -17.06
CA TRP A 200 -4.86 -1.81 -16.40
C TRP A 200 -3.65 -2.32 -15.61
N PHE A 201 -2.50 -1.64 -15.67
CA PHE A 201 -1.29 -2.01 -14.93
C PHE A 201 -0.98 -0.99 -13.84
N LEU A 202 -0.88 -1.47 -12.59
CA LEU A 202 -0.64 -0.69 -11.39
C LEU A 202 0.66 -1.15 -10.72
N MET A 203 1.32 -0.24 -10.00
CA MET A 203 2.48 -0.53 -9.16
C MET A 203 2.17 -0.10 -7.74
N ALA A 204 2.48 -0.95 -6.74
CA ALA A 204 2.39 -0.55 -5.34
C ALA A 204 3.56 0.37 -4.93
N ASN A 205 4.70 0.27 -5.63
CA ASN A 205 5.92 1.02 -5.35
C ASN A 205 6.05 2.33 -6.14
N SER A 206 6.83 3.26 -5.58
CA SER A 206 7.27 4.47 -6.27
C SER A 206 8.25 4.16 -7.41
N THR A 207 8.23 4.95 -8.47
CA THR A 207 9.10 4.70 -9.63
C THR A 207 10.58 4.95 -9.31
N LEU A 208 11.49 4.28 -10.02
CA LEU A 208 12.94 4.50 -9.87
C LEU A 208 13.33 5.98 -10.04
N GLY A 209 12.67 6.72 -10.94
CA GLY A 209 12.89 8.16 -11.11
C GLY A 209 12.50 8.96 -9.86
N THR A 210 11.35 8.63 -9.26
CA THR A 210 10.89 9.22 -7.99
C THR A 210 11.84 8.90 -6.83
N GLN A 211 12.36 7.67 -6.77
CA GLN A 211 13.32 7.22 -5.76
C GLN A 211 14.65 8.00 -5.88
N LEU A 212 15.21 8.08 -7.09
CA LEU A 212 16.44 8.85 -7.36
C LEU A 212 16.26 10.35 -7.08
N GLN A 213 15.13 10.95 -7.46
CA GLN A 213 14.83 12.35 -7.16
C GLN A 213 14.71 12.59 -5.65
N THR A 214 14.09 11.67 -4.90
CA THR A 214 13.98 11.75 -3.43
C THR A 214 15.37 11.63 -2.76
N LEU A 215 16.24 10.75 -3.26
CA LEU A 215 17.62 10.63 -2.79
C LEU A 215 18.42 11.92 -3.06
N LEU A 216 18.37 12.46 -4.27
CA LEU A 216 19.05 13.72 -4.59
C LEU A 216 18.55 14.88 -3.71
N LEU A 217 17.23 15.02 -3.55
CA LEU A 217 16.63 16.08 -2.72
C LEU A 217 16.93 15.96 -1.22
N SER A 218 17.17 14.75 -0.71
CA SER A 218 17.57 14.54 0.69
C SER A 218 19.07 14.81 0.91
N TRP A 219 19.91 14.56 -0.09
CA TRP A 219 21.34 14.92 -0.07
C TRP A 219 21.56 16.44 -0.21
N THR A 220 20.74 17.15 -0.99
CA THR A 220 20.83 18.63 -1.13
C THR A 220 20.20 19.41 0.02
N LYS A 221 19.86 18.75 1.14
CA LYS A 221 19.23 19.37 2.33
C LYS A 221 20.06 19.22 3.61
N GLN A 222 21.35 18.92 3.47
CA GLN A 222 22.36 18.92 4.54
C GLN A 222 23.38 20.04 4.32
#